data_AF-A0A524FSB0-F1
#
_entry.id   AF-A0A524FSB0-F1
#
_cell.length_a   1.000
_cell.length_b   1.000
_cell.length_c   1.000
_cell.angle_alpha   90.00
_cell.angle_beta   90.00
_cell.angle_gamma   90.00
#
_symmetry.space_group_name_H-M   'P 1'
#
loop_
_entity.id
_entity.type
_entity.pdbx_description
1 polymer ?
#
loop_
_entity_poly.entity_id
_entity_poly.type
_entity_poly.pdbx_seq_one_letter_code
_entity_poly.pdbx_strand_id
1 'polypeptide(L)' 'MAFEDLTQLEILQGTTSLIYAISGTIIGLIIAAKYLKHDKKELLGIGSSLALITAPWYGAGISFLTIIIFG' A
#
# COMPACT_ATOMS: atom_id res chain seq x y z
N MET A 1 -9.66 5.65 24.03
CA MET A 1 -9.10 4.64 23.08
C MET A 1 -8.53 5.41 21.90
N ALA A 2 -7.40 5.04 21.31
CA ALA A 2 -6.72 5.79 20.23
C ALA A 2 -7.62 6.24 19.03
N PHE A 3 -8.79 5.61 18.86
CA PHE A 3 -9.81 6.01 17.89
C PHE A 3 -10.59 7.29 18.26
N GLU A 4 -10.56 7.74 19.51
CA GLU A 4 -11.23 8.98 19.97
C GLU A 4 -10.48 10.24 19.52
N ASP A 5 -9.18 10.13 19.28
CA ASP A 5 -8.33 11.22 18.79
C ASP A 5 -8.36 11.35 17.26
N LEU A 6 -9.04 10.43 16.56
CA LEU A 6 -9.16 10.42 15.11
C LEU A 6 -10.55 10.83 14.65
N THR A 7 -10.60 11.78 13.73
CA THR A 7 -11.83 12.11 13.00
C THR A 7 -12.24 10.95 12.08
N GLN A 8 -13.53 10.88 11.74
CA GLN A 8 -14.04 9.87 10.79
C GLN A 8 -13.30 9.92 9.44
N LEU A 9 -12.89 11.12 9.00
CA LEU A 9 -12.14 11.30 7.77
C LEU A 9 -10.74 10.69 7.86
N GLU A 10 -10.04 10.86 8.99
CA GLU A 10 -8.71 10.28 9.20
C GLU A 10 -8.77 8.75 9.30
N ILE A 11 -9.81 8.20 9.91
CA ILE A 11 -10.03 6.74 9.93
C ILE A 11 -10.22 6.23 8.50
N LEU A 12 -11.08 6.88 7.71
CA LEU A 12 -11.35 6.48 6.33
C LEU A 12 -10.09 6.60 5.46
N GLN A 13 -9.36 7.70 5.59
CA GLN A 13 -8.13 7.96 4.85
C GLN A 13 -7.04 6.94 5.21
N GLY A 14 -6.79 6.73 6.51
CA GLY A 14 -5.75 5.82 7.00
C GLY A 14 -6.01 4.37 6.59
N THR A 15 -7.23 3.89 6.80
CA THR A 15 -7.64 2.53 6.41
C THR A 15 -7.55 2.31 4.90
N THR A 16 -8.12 3.22 4.09
CA THR A 16 -8.09 3.11 2.63
C THR A 16 -6.66 3.18 2.10
N SER A 17 -5.82 4.04 2.69
CA SER A 17 -4.41 4.16 2.29
C SER A 17 -3.63 2.89 2.57
N LEU A 18 -3.81 2.26 3.74
CA LEU A 18 -3.19 0.98 4.05
C LEU A 18 -3.64 -0.13 3.11
N ILE A 19 -4.96 -0.24 2.88
CA ILE A 19 -5.51 -1.28 2.00
C ILE A 19 -4.94 -1.12 0.60
N TYR A 20 -4.93 0.10 0.04
CA TYR A 20 -4.39 0.36 -1.28
C TYR A 20 -2.88 0.09 -1.35
N ALA A 21 -2.11 0.59 -0.36
CA ALA A 21 -0.67 0.41 -0.32
C ALA A 21 -0.28 -1.08 -0.29
N ILE A 22 -0.88 -1.84 0.62
CA ILE A 22 -0.56 -3.28 0.79
C ILE A 22 -1.02 -4.08 -0.43
N SER A 23 -2.27 -3.90 -0.86
CA SER A 23 -2.82 -4.67 -1.98
C SER A 23 -2.11 -4.37 -3.30
N GLY A 24 -1.84 -3.10 -3.62
CA GLY A 24 -1.16 -2.71 -4.84
C GLY A 24 0.30 -3.17 -4.86
N THR A 25 1.00 -3.14 -3.73
CA THR A 25 2.36 -3.70 -3.61
C THR A 25 2.35 -5.21 -3.84
N ILE A 26 1.42 -5.95 -3.21
CA ILE A 26 1.29 -7.40 -3.39
C ILE A 26 0.99 -7.74 -4.86
N ILE A 27 0.00 -7.07 -5.46
CA ILE A 27 -0.38 -7.30 -6.86
C ILE A 27 0.77 -6.95 -7.81
N GLY A 28 1.45 -5.82 -7.59
CA GLY A 28 2.61 -5.41 -8.37
C GLY A 28 3.75 -6.42 -8.30
N LEU A 29 4.07 -6.91 -7.10
CA LEU A 29 5.08 -7.96 -6.90
C LEU A 29 4.68 -9.28 -7.55
N ILE A 30 3.39 -9.67 -7.49
CA ILE A 30 2.89 -10.88 -8.18
C ILE A 30 3.07 -10.74 -9.69
N ILE A 31 2.74 -9.58 -10.27
CA ILE A 31 2.92 -9.32 -11.71
C ILE A 31 4.41 -9.33 -12.07
N ALA A 32 5.26 -8.68 -11.27
CA ALA A 32 6.71 -8.67 -11.47
C ALA A 32 7.28 -10.10 -11.37
N ALA A 33 6.84 -10.93 -10.43
CA ALA A 33 7.28 -12.32 -10.31
C ALA A 33 6.92 -13.18 -11.52
N LYS A 34 5.85 -12.84 -12.26
CA LYS A 34 5.48 -13.55 -13.49
C LYS A 34 6.50 -13.38 -14.62
N TYR A 35 7.38 -12.38 -14.57
CA TYR A 35 8.51 -12.26 -15.50
C TYR A 35 9.41 -13.50 -15.45
N LEU A 36 9.65 -14.07 -14.27
CA LEU A 36 10.50 -15.27 -14.11
C LEU A 36 9.93 -16.50 -14.84
N LYS A 37 8.61 -16.53 -15.08
CA LYS A 37 7.93 -17.64 -15.75
C LYS A 37 7.75 -17.43 -17.26
N HIS A 38 7.54 -16.19 -17.70
CA HIS A 38 7.18 -15.89 -19.09
C HIS A 38 8.28 -15.19 -19.88
N ASP A 39 9.37 -14.77 -19.23
CA ASP A 39 10.51 -14.04 -19.80
C ASP A 39 10.11 -12.76 -20.57
N LYS A 40 8.98 -12.16 -20.17
CA LYS A 40 8.48 -10.89 -20.73
C LYS A 40 8.92 -9.74 -19.84
N LYS A 41 9.85 -8.91 -20.34
CA LYS A 41 10.39 -7.75 -19.62
C LYS A 41 9.32 -6.72 -19.26
N GLU A 42 8.25 -6.66 -20.05
CA GLU A 42 7.09 -5.81 -19.82
C GLU A 42 6.39 -6.14 -18.49
N LEU A 43 6.36 -7.42 -18.09
CA LEU A 43 5.76 -7.84 -16.81
C LEU A 43 6.57 -7.31 -15.62
N LEU A 44 7.89 -7.29 -15.74
CA LEU A 44 8.76 -6.72 -14.72
C LEU A 44 8.54 -5.21 -14.61
N GLY A 45 8.49 -4.50 -15.74
CA GLY A 45 8.24 -3.06 -15.79
C GLY A 45 6.89 -2.67 -15.20
N ILE A 46 5.80 -3.31 -15.66
CA ILE A 46 4.44 -3.03 -15.19
C ILE A 46 4.29 -3.40 -13.71
N GLY A 47 4.76 -4.58 -13.30
CA GLY A 47 4.64 -5.03 -11.92
C GLY A 47 5.44 -4.16 -10.94
N SER A 48 6.68 -3.81 -11.28
CA SER A 48 7.51 -2.93 -10.46
C SER A 48 6.92 -1.51 -10.41
N SER A 49 6.42 -0.99 -11.53
CA SER A 49 5.75 0.32 -11.56
C SER A 49 4.53 0.33 -10.66
N LEU A 50 3.71 -0.72 -10.71
CA LEU A 50 2.52 -0.86 -9.85
C LEU A 50 2.89 -1.02 -8.37
N ALA A 51 3.99 -1.70 -8.05
CA ALA A 51 4.45 -1.81 -6.66
C ALA A 51 5.08 -0.52 -6.14
N LEU A 52 5.71 0.29 -7.00
CA LEU A 52 6.33 1.55 -6.59
C LEU A 52 5.34 2.72 -6.57
N ILE A 53 4.33 2.71 -7.43
CA ILE A 53 3.30 3.75 -7.44
C ILE A 53 2.49 3.76 -6.15
N THR A 54 2.43 2.66 -5.38
CA THR A 54 1.77 2.64 -4.07
C THR A 54 2.55 3.33 -2.96
N ALA A 55 3.83 3.68 -3.17
CA ALA A 55 4.71 4.27 -2.15
C ALA A 55 4.10 5.48 -1.40
N PRO A 56 3.42 6.44 -2.05
CA PRO A 56 2.83 7.59 -1.38
C PRO A 56 1.78 7.24 -0.31
N TRP A 57 1.08 6.12 -0.46
CA TRP A 57 0.00 5.72 0.45
C TRP A 57 0.51 5.11 1.76
N TYR A 58 1.78 4.67 1.80
CA TYR A 58 2.39 4.21 3.04
C TYR A 58 2.56 5.33 4.05
N GLY A 59 2.77 6.60 3.63
CA GLY A 59 2.91 7.72 4.56
C GLY A 59 1.67 7.91 5.42
N ALA A 60 0.50 8.03 4.77
CA ALA A 60 -0.79 8.14 5.47
C ALA A 60 -1.11 6.88 6.28
N GLY A 61 -0.84 5.69 5.73
CA GLY A 61 -1.09 4.43 6.42
C GLY A 61 -0.24 4.22 7.67
N ILE A 62 1.05 4.54 7.62
CA ILE A 62 1.97 4.43 8.77
C ILE A 62 1.61 5.45 9.84
N SER A 63 1.29 6.69 9.46
CA SER A 63 0.83 7.71 10.40
C SER A 63 -0.41 7.23 11.16
N PHE A 64 -1.39 6.68 10.45
CA PHE A 64 -2.59 6.10 11.03
C PHE A 64 -2.29 4.93 11.97
N LEU A 65 -1.43 3.98 11.58
CA LEU A 65 -1.01 2.88 12.46
C LEU A 65 -0.29 3.37 13.72
N THR A 66 0.53 4.40 13.59
CA THR A 66 1.28 4.97 14.72
C THR A 66 0.33 5.54 15.76
N ILE A 67 -0.68 6.29 15.32
CA ILE A 67 -1.72 6.84 16.19
C ILE A 67 -2.51 5.71 16.86
N ILE A 68 -2.91 4.67 16.13
CA ILE A 68 -3.67 3.55 16.72
C ILE A 68 -2.86 2.76 17.76
N ILE A 69 -1.57 2.54 17.53
CA ILE A 69 -0.74 1.65 18.35
C ILE A 69 -0.14 2.40 19.55
N PHE A 70 0.21 3.68 19.38
CA PHE A 70 0.96 4.46 20.37
C PHE A 70 0.22 5.71 20.87
N GLY A 71 -0.91 6.07 20.26
CA GLY A 71 -1.79 7.16 20.70
C GLY A 71 -2.77 6.74 21.78
#